data_AF-A0A9L0JI18-F1
#
_entry.id   AF-A0A9L0JI18-F1
#
_cell.length_a   1.000
_cell.length_b   1.000
_cell.length_c   1.000
_cell.angle_alpha   90.00
_cell.angle_beta   90.00
_cell.angle_gamma   90.00
#
_symmetry.space_group_name_H-M   'P 1'
#
loop_
_entity.id
_entity.type
_entity.pdbx_description
1 polymer ?
#
loop_
_entity_poly.entity_id
_entity_poly.type
_entity_poly.pdbx_seq_one_letter_code
_entity_poly.pdbx_strand_id
1 'polypeptide(L)'
;MESEMLQSPLLGLREEDEADLTDWNLPLAFMKKRHCEKIEGSKSLAQSWRMKDRMKTVSVALVLCLNVGVDPPDVVKTTPCARLECWIA
;
A
#
# COMPACT_ATOMS: atom_id res chain seq x y z
N MET A 1 -23.81 30.30 61.56
CA MET A 1 -23.45 30.61 60.17
C MET A 1 -22.15 29.88 59.90
N GLU A 2 -22.07 29.20 58.75
CA GLU A 2 -20.96 28.35 58.28
C GLU A 2 -20.88 26.95 58.90
N SER A 3 -21.86 26.16 58.50
CA SER A 3 -21.77 24.71 58.40
C SER A 3 -21.53 24.40 56.92
N GLU A 4 -20.28 24.10 56.54
CA GLU A 4 -19.93 23.53 55.24
C GLU A 4 -18.97 22.36 55.53
N MET A 5 -19.53 21.16 55.73
CA MET A 5 -19.61 20.14 54.67
C MET A 5 -18.25 19.81 54.05
N LEU A 6 -17.43 19.10 54.84
CA LEU A 6 -16.40 18.21 54.31
C LEU A 6 -17.10 17.13 53.47
N GLN A 7 -17.16 17.33 52.15
CA GLN A 7 -17.60 16.31 51.22
C GLN A 7 -16.45 15.31 51.02
N SER A 8 -16.37 14.30 51.88
CA SER A 8 -15.51 13.13 51.68
C SER A 8 -16.19 12.18 50.67
N PRO A 9 -15.53 11.76 49.57
CA PRO A 9 -16.17 10.90 48.57
C PRO A 9 -16.30 9.42 48.97
N LEU A 10 -15.99 9.04 50.22
CA LEU A 10 -15.72 7.65 50.61
C LEU A 10 -16.82 6.98 51.43
N LEU A 11 -18.09 7.37 51.26
CA LEU A 11 -19.23 6.67 51.86
C LEU A 11 -20.23 6.26 50.77
N GLY A 12 -19.87 5.19 50.07
CA GLY A 12 -20.71 4.58 49.03
C GLY A 12 -20.30 3.18 48.62
N LEU A 13 -19.53 2.44 49.44
CA LEU A 13 -19.28 1.02 49.16
C LEU A 13 -20.46 0.21 49.70
N ARG A 14 -21.44 0.01 48.82
CA ARG A 14 -22.38 -1.10 48.94
C ARG A 14 -21.56 -2.39 48.90
N GLU A 15 -21.92 -3.38 49.72
CA GLU A 15 -21.33 -4.72 49.75
C GLU A 15 -21.55 -5.53 48.45
N GLU A 16 -21.86 -4.87 47.32
CA GLU A 16 -22.28 -5.48 46.05
C GLU A 16 -21.31 -5.22 44.89
N ASP A 17 -20.27 -4.38 45.07
CA ASP A 17 -19.30 -4.05 44.00
C ASP A 17 -17.92 -4.73 44.18
N GLU A 18 -17.78 -5.71 45.10
CA GLU A 18 -16.53 -6.49 45.23
C GLU A 18 -16.28 -7.43 44.03
N ALA A 19 -17.31 -7.76 43.25
CA ALA A 19 -17.24 -8.76 42.18
C ALA A 19 -16.83 -8.19 40.80
N ASP A 20 -16.86 -6.87 40.60
CA ASP A 20 -16.66 -6.26 39.27
C ASP A 20 -15.22 -5.79 39.00
N LEU A 21 -14.32 -5.96 39.97
CA LEU A 21 -12.88 -5.94 39.71
C LEU A 21 -12.42 -7.34 39.26
N THR A 22 -13.01 -7.80 38.16
CA THR A 22 -12.67 -9.08 37.55
C THR A 22 -11.18 -9.08 37.21
N ASP A 23 -10.49 -10.19 37.51
CA ASP A 23 -9.03 -10.36 37.30
C ASP A 23 -8.62 -10.03 35.85
N TRP A 24 -9.55 -10.21 34.90
CA TRP A 24 -9.42 -9.85 33.49
C TRP A 24 -9.26 -8.35 33.20
N ASN A 25 -9.70 -7.49 34.12
CA ASN A 25 -9.65 -6.05 33.98
C ASN A 25 -8.36 -5.46 34.59
N LEU A 26 -7.51 -6.28 35.20
CA LEU A 26 -6.25 -5.82 35.77
C LEU A 26 -5.18 -5.62 34.68
N PRO A 27 -4.49 -4.46 34.64
CA PRO A 27 -3.47 -4.20 33.65
C PRO A 27 -2.24 -5.07 33.90
N LEU A 28 -1.88 -5.88 32.91
CA LEU A 28 -0.72 -6.74 32.98
C LEU A 28 0.58 -5.96 32.71
N ALA A 29 1.36 -5.76 33.77
CA ALA A 29 2.67 -5.13 33.70
C ALA A 29 3.72 -6.07 33.07
N PHE A 30 4.69 -5.51 32.35
CA PHE A 30 5.82 -6.24 31.76
C PHE A 30 5.47 -7.43 30.85
N MET A 31 4.26 -7.49 30.28
CA MET A 31 3.87 -8.56 29.34
C MET A 31 3.95 -8.16 27.85
N LYS A 32 4.52 -6.98 27.53
CA LYS A 32 4.77 -6.59 26.14
C LYS A 32 5.89 -7.45 25.53
N LYS A 33 5.86 -7.65 24.19
CA LYS A 33 6.86 -8.45 23.44
C LYS A 33 8.31 -8.21 23.87
N ARG A 34 8.69 -6.94 24.08
CA ARG A 34 10.03 -6.54 24.54
C ARG A 34 10.50 -7.15 25.87
N HIS A 35 9.59 -7.67 26.70
CA HIS A 35 9.89 -8.25 28.01
C HIS A 35 9.73 -9.78 28.04
N CYS A 36 8.93 -10.35 27.14
CA CYS A 36 8.69 -11.80 27.05
C CYS A 36 9.55 -12.48 25.98
N GLU A 37 9.89 -11.75 24.91
CA GLU A 37 10.71 -12.25 23.82
C GLU A 37 12.17 -11.82 24.03
N LYS A 38 13.09 -12.68 23.61
CA LYS A 38 14.52 -12.37 23.60
C LYS A 38 14.77 -11.22 22.63
N ILE A 39 15.44 -10.17 23.09
CA ILE A 39 15.78 -9.01 22.26
C ILE A 39 16.93 -9.41 21.34
N GLU A 40 16.61 -9.79 20.11
CA GLU A 40 17.57 -10.09 19.05
C GLU A 40 17.16 -9.44 17.73
N GLY A 41 18.15 -9.11 16.91
CA GLY A 41 17.90 -8.55 15.57
C GLY A 41 17.28 -9.59 14.64
N SER A 42 16.43 -9.15 13.72
CA SER A 42 15.89 -10.03 12.69
C SER A 42 17.01 -10.50 11.74
N LYS A 43 16.92 -11.76 11.31
CA LYS A 43 17.85 -12.30 10.31
C LYS A 43 17.62 -11.59 8.97
N SER A 44 18.68 -11.08 8.36
CA SER A 44 18.58 -10.49 7.02
C SER A 44 18.39 -11.59 5.98
N LEU A 45 17.22 -11.60 5.35
CA LEU A 45 16.97 -12.46 4.19
C LEU A 45 17.45 -11.74 2.93
N ALA A 46 18.18 -12.45 2.08
CA ALA A 46 18.61 -11.94 0.78
C ALA A 46 17.39 -11.53 -0.04
N GLN A 47 17.42 -10.31 -0.57
CA GLN A 47 16.30 -9.71 -1.28
C GLN A 47 16.51 -9.82 -2.80
N SER A 48 15.65 -10.58 -3.50
CA SER A 48 15.77 -10.85 -4.94
C SER A 48 14.90 -9.97 -5.84
N TRP A 49 14.37 -8.84 -5.34
CA TRP A 49 13.50 -7.94 -6.10
C TRP A 49 14.25 -7.14 -7.18
N ARG A 50 15.58 -7.06 -7.09
CA ARG A 50 16.39 -6.39 -8.12
C ARG A 50 16.63 -7.33 -9.28
N MET A 51 16.20 -6.89 -10.47
CA MET A 51 16.50 -7.56 -11.71
C MET A 51 18.02 -7.59 -11.93
N LYS A 52 18.57 -8.80 -12.06
CA LYS A 52 20.02 -9.03 -12.16
C LYS A 52 20.58 -8.58 -13.51
N ASP A 53 19.85 -8.90 -14.58
CA ASP A 53 20.25 -8.59 -15.95
C ASP A 53 19.28 -7.58 -16.57
N ARG A 54 19.81 -6.54 -17.20
CA ARG A 54 19.02 -5.54 -17.92
C ARG A 54 19.25 -5.70 -19.41
N MET A 55 18.25 -6.22 -20.10
CA MET A 55 18.28 -6.34 -21.56
C MET A 55 18.08 -4.97 -22.20
N LYS A 56 18.79 -4.74 -23.31
CA LYS A 56 18.61 -3.57 -24.18
C LYS A 56 18.47 -4.05 -25.62
N THR A 57 17.55 -3.45 -26.37
CA THR A 57 17.45 -3.65 -27.82
C THR A 57 18.59 -2.91 -28.51
N VAL A 58 19.54 -3.64 -29.07
CA VAL A 58 20.74 -3.09 -29.72
C VAL A 58 20.44 -2.59 -31.14
N SER A 59 19.57 -3.29 -31.86
CA SER A 59 19.27 -3.02 -33.26
C SER A 59 17.79 -3.19 -33.56
N VAL A 60 17.27 -2.35 -34.45
CA VAL A 60 15.91 -2.42 -34.99
C VAL A 60 15.99 -2.27 -36.50
N ALA A 61 15.16 -3.03 -37.23
CA ALA A 61 14.94 -2.86 -38.66
C ALA A 61 13.46 -2.52 -38.88
N LEU A 62 13.18 -1.38 -39.49
CA LEU A 62 11.84 -0.99 -39.94
C LEU A 62 11.79 -1.19 -41.45
N VAL A 63 10.86 -2.02 -41.93
CA VAL A 63 10.63 -2.27 -43.36
C VAL A 63 9.28 -1.68 -43.72
N LEU A 64 9.28 -0.74 -44.66
CA LEU A 64 8.09 -0.07 -45.16
C LEU A 64 7.88 -0.46 -46.62
N CYS A 65 6.71 -1.01 -46.94
CA CYS A 65 6.34 -1.40 -48.30
C CYS A 65 5.36 -0.37 -48.88
N LEU A 66 5.82 0.87 -49.05
CA LEU A 66 5.00 1.97 -49.54
C LEU A 66 5.38 2.29 -51.00
N ASN A 67 4.42 2.24 -51.91
CA ASN A 67 4.56 2.77 -53.27
C ASN A 67 3.89 4.15 -53.33
N VAL A 68 4.66 5.22 -53.10
CA VAL A 68 4.10 6.56 -52.86
C VAL A 68 3.29 7.05 -54.06
N GLY A 69 2.05 7.45 -53.81
CA GLY A 69 1.14 7.97 -54.84
C GLY A 69 0.50 6.90 -55.72
N VAL A 70 0.82 5.62 -55.50
CA VAL A 70 0.19 4.50 -56.19
C VAL A 70 -0.59 3.68 -55.18
N ASP A 71 -1.90 3.67 -55.35
CA ASP A 71 -2.75 2.81 -54.54
C ASP A 71 -2.66 1.37 -55.05
N PRO A 72 -2.56 0.38 -54.16
CA PRO A 72 -2.64 -1.01 -54.56
C PRO A 72 -4.01 -1.25 -55.20
N PRO A 73 -4.09 -2.12 -56.22
CA PRO A 73 -5.30 -2.34 -57.01
C PRO A 73 -6.49 -2.88 -56.19
N ASP A 74 -6.21 -3.40 -54.99
CA ASP A 74 -7.19 -4.04 -54.12
C ASP A 74 -7.95 -3.05 -53.21
N VAL A 75 -7.61 -1.76 -53.25
CA VAL A 75 -8.18 -0.77 -52.33
C VAL A 75 -8.90 0.33 -53.11
N VAL A 76 -10.22 0.42 -52.90
CA VAL A 76 -11.01 1.58 -53.34
C VAL A 76 -11.03 2.62 -52.22
N LYS A 77 -10.49 3.82 -52.47
CA LYS A 77 -10.43 4.91 -51.48
C LYS A 77 -11.60 5.88 -51.61
N THR A 78 -12.03 6.43 -50.48
CA THR A 78 -13.00 7.53 -50.41
C THR A 78 -12.37 8.87 -50.81
N THR A 79 -13.19 9.85 -51.21
CA THR A 79 -12.74 11.23 -51.50
C THR A 79 -13.28 12.18 -50.42
N PRO A 80 -12.44 12.79 -49.57
CA PRO A 80 -10.98 12.72 -49.53
C PRO A 80 -10.43 11.43 -48.88
N CYS A 81 -9.20 11.06 -49.20
CA CYS A 81 -8.49 9.92 -48.61
C CYS A 81 -7.47 10.35 -47.56
N ALA A 82 -7.25 9.52 -46.53
CA ALA A 82 -6.19 9.75 -45.55
C ALA A 82 -4.82 9.46 -46.18
N ARG A 83 -3.86 10.36 -45.98
CA ARG A 83 -2.54 10.33 -46.65
C ARG A 83 -1.33 10.54 -45.71
N LEU A 84 -1.56 10.80 -44.42
CA LEU A 84 -0.47 11.06 -43.48
C LEU A 84 0.24 9.76 -43.10
N GLU A 85 1.54 9.68 -43.39
CA GLU A 85 2.43 8.57 -43.03
C GLU A 85 3.54 9.10 -42.12
N CYS A 86 3.67 8.54 -40.91
CA CYS A 86 4.63 9.02 -39.90
C CYS A 86 4.52 10.53 -39.61
N TRP A 87 3.30 11.08 -39.66
CA TRP A 87 2.99 12.51 -39.51
C TRP A 87 3.47 13.41 -40.66
N ILE A 88 3.84 12.82 -41.80
CA ILE A 88 4.27 13.52 -43.02
C ILE A 88 3.19 13.30 -44.10
N ALA A 89 2.91 14.33 -44.90
CA ALA A 89 1.89 14.35 -45.94
C ALA A 89 2.41 13.92 -47.32
#